data_AF-A0A358AUE7-F1
#
_entry.id   AF-A0A358AUE7-F1
#
_cell.length_a   1.000
_cell.length_b   1.000
_cell.length_c   1.000
_cell.angle_alpha   90.00
_cell.angle_beta   90.00
_cell.angle_gamma   90.00
#
_symmetry.space_group_name_H-M   'P 1'
#
loop_
_entity.id
_entity.type
_entity.pdbx_description
1 polymer ?
#
loop_
_entity_poly.entity_id
_entity_poly.type
_entity_poly.pdbx_seq_one_letter_code
_entity_poly.pdbx_strand_id
1 'polypeptide(L)'
;MKQRRIIGAISPDFQRDGETAAAYITRKEKQIVDFVSAYVRRAGMDGLVLGVSGGVDSFLAGALCARAMEKTGKELYLVLLPNGEQEDFADARDCAARIREIYPQTRAETISIRGGYDGARSDLLGARGFTDDVVARGNLQPRLRMMYQYALANKLLVVGTDHAAEAAVGFYTKYGDGGTDINPLQELVKDDIYSMAERFGAPKAVLTKKPAAGLGISADDEAELNMKYSDICAYLKGNKIDAEARQKLEQAYAGSMHKRRPPASLRDEYAAQQRETVIVVDLIHAFLQGGALACQKAGEAVRNTVRYINEHPNAHVLYARDRHPESHCSFVASGGAWPAHAV
;
A
#
# COMPACT_ATOMS: atom_id res chain seq x y z
N MET A 1 13.46 13.78 -6.78
CA MET A 1 12.46 13.43 -7.81
C MET A 1 12.01 11.98 -7.68
N LYS A 2 12.91 10.99 -7.55
CA LYS A 2 12.58 9.56 -7.45
C LYS A 2 11.60 9.20 -6.32
N GLN A 3 11.79 9.76 -5.11
CA GLN A 3 10.83 9.60 -4.00
C GLN A 3 9.41 10.04 -4.35
N ARG A 4 9.22 11.20 -4.96
CA ARG A 4 7.88 11.66 -5.37
C ARG A 4 7.25 10.73 -6.41
N ARG A 5 8.04 10.15 -7.32
CA ARG A 5 7.54 9.16 -8.29
C ARG A 5 7.07 7.88 -7.61
N ILE A 6 7.86 7.35 -6.67
CA ILE A 6 7.50 6.15 -5.92
C ILE A 6 6.26 6.40 -5.08
N ILE A 7 6.20 7.53 -4.36
CA ILE A 7 5.02 7.94 -3.60
C ILE A 7 3.81 8.07 -4.53
N GLY A 8 3.93 8.72 -5.68
CA GLY A 8 2.82 8.84 -6.64
C GLY A 8 2.35 7.49 -7.18
N ALA A 9 3.28 6.55 -7.41
CA ALA A 9 2.94 5.22 -7.92
C ALA A 9 2.34 4.29 -6.85
N ILE A 10 2.78 4.38 -5.60
CA ILE A 10 2.18 3.64 -4.47
C ILE A 10 0.87 4.31 -4.03
N SER A 11 0.77 5.63 -4.19
CA SER A 11 -0.35 6.46 -3.75
C SER A 11 -0.76 6.23 -2.28
N PRO A 12 0.18 6.29 -1.30
CA PRO A 12 -0.22 6.28 0.09
C PRO A 12 -0.98 7.58 0.40
N ASP A 13 -2.07 7.50 1.16
CA ASP A 13 -2.70 8.71 1.68
C ASP A 13 -2.10 9.00 3.05
N PHE A 14 -1.26 10.01 3.07
CA PHE A 14 -0.70 10.61 4.28
C PHE A 14 -0.96 12.10 4.32
N GLN A 15 -1.93 12.61 3.52
CA GLN A 15 -2.28 14.02 3.48
C GLN A 15 -2.95 14.42 4.79
N ARG A 16 -2.10 14.76 5.76
CA ARG A 16 -2.46 15.34 7.05
C ARG A 16 -2.52 16.86 6.91
N ASP A 17 -3.27 17.37 5.93
CA ASP A 17 -3.39 18.81 5.67
C ASP A 17 -4.15 19.47 6.82
N GLY A 18 -3.45 19.76 7.92
CA GLY A 18 -3.99 20.39 9.13
C GLY A 18 -4.86 19.50 10.02
N GLU A 19 -5.11 18.23 9.67
CA GLU A 19 -5.90 17.31 10.49
C GLU A 19 -5.08 16.61 11.59
N THR A 20 -5.73 16.31 12.73
CA THR A 20 -5.12 15.53 13.81
C THR A 20 -5.01 14.05 13.42
N ALA A 21 -4.12 13.29 14.08
CA ALA A 21 -3.99 11.85 13.85
C ALA A 21 -5.33 11.10 14.05
N ALA A 22 -6.11 11.48 15.07
CA ALA A 22 -7.42 10.90 15.33
C ALA A 22 -8.47 11.23 14.24
N ALA A 23 -8.42 12.45 13.70
CA ALA A 23 -9.28 12.86 12.60
C ALA A 23 -8.93 12.08 11.31
N TYR A 24 -7.64 11.97 10.99
CA TYR A 24 -7.13 11.16 9.88
C TYR A 24 -7.60 9.70 9.99
N ILE A 25 -7.39 9.04 11.13
CA ILE A 25 -7.81 7.64 11.36
C ILE A 25 -9.32 7.49 11.15
N THR A 26 -10.12 8.42 11.69
CA THR A 26 -11.59 8.37 11.53
C THR A 26 -12.02 8.56 10.07
N ARG A 27 -11.41 9.51 9.36
CA ARG A 27 -11.65 9.74 7.93
C ARG A 27 -11.29 8.50 7.12
N LYS A 28 -10.12 7.91 7.37
CA LYS A 28 -9.62 6.73 6.67
C LYS A 28 -10.46 5.50 6.88
N GLU A 29 -10.80 5.22 8.12
CA GLU A 29 -11.70 4.14 8.49
C GLU A 29 -13.02 4.24 7.71
N LYS A 30 -13.63 5.44 7.67
CA LYS A 30 -14.86 5.68 6.91
C LYS A 30 -14.67 5.44 5.41
N GLN A 31 -13.59 5.97 4.82
CA GLN A 31 -13.30 5.80 3.39
C GLN A 31 -13.14 4.32 3.02
N ILE A 32 -12.38 3.56 3.81
CA ILE A 32 -12.14 2.13 3.56
C ILE A 32 -13.44 1.33 3.72
N VAL A 33 -14.20 1.56 4.79
CA VAL A 33 -15.49 0.89 5.02
C VAL A 33 -16.48 1.19 3.89
N ASP A 34 -16.56 2.43 3.43
CA ASP A 34 -17.43 2.83 2.33
C ASP A 34 -16.99 2.21 1.00
N PHE A 35 -15.68 2.20 0.70
CA PHE A 35 -15.10 1.56 -0.47
C PHE A 35 -15.41 0.06 -0.51
N VAL A 36 -15.10 -0.67 0.57
CA VAL A 36 -15.34 -2.12 0.66
C VAL A 36 -16.84 -2.42 0.50
N SER A 37 -17.70 -1.66 1.20
CA SER A 37 -19.16 -1.82 1.10
C SER A 37 -19.66 -1.61 -0.34
N ALA A 38 -19.18 -0.57 -1.01
CA ALA A 38 -19.57 -0.25 -2.38
C ALA A 38 -19.05 -1.29 -3.37
N TYR A 39 -17.81 -1.76 -3.20
CA TYR A 39 -17.19 -2.74 -4.09
C TYR A 39 -17.93 -4.08 -4.05
N VAL A 40 -18.21 -4.62 -2.86
CA VAL A 40 -18.96 -5.88 -2.71
C VAL A 40 -20.37 -5.78 -3.31
N ARG A 41 -21.04 -4.63 -3.15
CA ARG A 41 -22.36 -4.39 -3.79
C ARG A 41 -22.25 -4.33 -5.31
N ARG A 42 -21.29 -3.56 -5.84
CA ARG A 42 -21.08 -3.39 -7.28
C ARG A 42 -20.69 -4.69 -7.96
N ALA A 43 -19.88 -5.52 -7.30
CA ALA A 43 -19.49 -6.83 -7.79
C ALA A 43 -20.64 -7.85 -7.77
N GLY A 44 -21.74 -7.58 -7.07
CA GLY A 44 -22.85 -8.52 -6.92
C GLY A 44 -22.49 -9.77 -6.11
N MET A 45 -21.50 -9.66 -5.21
CA MET A 45 -20.99 -10.77 -4.40
C MET A 45 -21.65 -10.81 -3.03
N ASP A 46 -21.75 -11.97 -2.40
CA ASP A 46 -22.51 -12.19 -1.17
C ASP A 46 -21.72 -11.83 0.11
N GLY A 47 -20.45 -11.51 -0.04
CA GLY A 47 -19.60 -11.15 1.10
C GLY A 47 -18.11 -11.22 0.79
N LEU A 48 -17.33 -11.47 1.84
CA LEU A 48 -15.87 -11.48 1.84
C LEU A 48 -15.33 -12.73 2.53
N VAL A 49 -14.18 -13.21 2.08
CA VAL A 49 -13.35 -14.21 2.79
C VAL A 49 -11.97 -13.63 3.07
N LEU A 50 -11.44 -13.86 4.27
CA LEU A 50 -10.12 -13.36 4.68
C LEU A 50 -9.37 -14.36 5.55
N GLY A 51 -8.11 -14.63 5.19
CA GLY A 51 -7.15 -15.31 6.02
C GLY A 51 -6.72 -14.49 7.24
N VAL A 52 -6.86 -15.03 8.45
CA VAL A 52 -6.38 -14.39 9.69
C VAL A 52 -5.12 -15.09 10.18
N SER A 53 -3.99 -14.37 10.21
CA SER A 53 -2.67 -14.92 10.57
C SER A 53 -2.27 -14.67 12.02
N GLY A 54 -2.95 -13.78 12.73
CA GLY A 54 -2.51 -13.28 14.04
C GLY A 54 -1.59 -12.06 13.96
N GLY A 55 -1.28 -11.59 12.74
CA GLY A 55 -0.61 -10.31 12.51
C GLY A 55 -1.57 -9.12 12.51
N VAL A 56 -1.02 -7.93 12.79
CA VAL A 56 -1.78 -6.67 12.87
C VAL A 56 -2.53 -6.32 11.58
N ASP A 57 -1.96 -6.65 10.42
CA ASP A 57 -2.55 -6.33 9.12
C ASP A 57 -3.83 -7.14 8.88
N SER A 58 -3.77 -8.46 9.13
CA SER A 58 -4.93 -9.33 9.00
C SER A 58 -6.03 -9.00 10.03
N PHE A 59 -5.65 -8.58 11.24
CA PHE A 59 -6.60 -8.11 12.24
C PHE A 59 -7.32 -6.84 11.77
N LEU A 60 -6.59 -5.81 11.35
CA LEU A 60 -7.19 -4.56 10.93
C LEU A 60 -8.04 -4.73 9.67
N ALA A 61 -7.55 -5.48 8.66
CA ALA A 61 -8.31 -5.81 7.48
C ALA A 61 -9.62 -6.51 7.84
N GLY A 62 -9.55 -7.50 8.75
CA GLY A 62 -10.73 -8.22 9.24
C GLY A 62 -11.73 -7.32 9.96
N ALA A 63 -11.27 -6.44 10.86
CA ALA A 63 -12.14 -5.51 11.58
C ALA A 63 -12.83 -4.49 10.66
N LEU A 64 -12.09 -3.91 9.70
CA LEU A 64 -12.65 -3.00 8.70
C LEU A 64 -13.66 -3.70 7.78
N CYS A 65 -13.34 -4.92 7.33
CA CYS A 65 -14.25 -5.73 6.53
C CYS A 65 -15.49 -6.13 7.32
N ALA A 66 -15.37 -6.48 8.60
CA ALA A 66 -16.48 -6.87 9.46
C ALA A 66 -17.49 -5.72 9.60
N ARG A 67 -16.98 -4.51 9.82
CA ARG A 67 -17.79 -3.28 9.84
C ARG A 67 -18.44 -2.96 8.50
N ALA A 68 -17.73 -3.15 7.39
CA ALA A 68 -18.32 -2.99 6.06
C ALA A 68 -19.43 -4.01 5.80
N MET A 69 -19.22 -5.26 6.22
CA MET A 69 -20.20 -6.34 6.06
C MET A 69 -21.42 -6.13 6.95
N GLU A 70 -21.26 -5.64 8.18
CA GLU A 70 -22.35 -5.18 9.05
C GLU A 70 -23.24 -4.14 8.34
N LYS A 71 -22.61 -3.11 7.75
CA LYS A 71 -23.31 -2.04 7.01
C LYS A 71 -24.05 -2.55 5.77
N THR A 72 -23.59 -3.65 5.17
CA THR A 72 -24.21 -4.22 3.96
C THR A 72 -25.18 -5.35 4.24
N GLY A 73 -25.18 -5.93 5.45
CA GLY A 73 -25.91 -7.14 5.79
C GLY A 73 -25.35 -8.40 5.09
N LYS A 74 -24.10 -8.34 4.61
CA LYS A 74 -23.43 -9.43 3.87
C LYS A 74 -22.50 -10.23 4.78
N GLU A 75 -21.99 -11.35 4.26
CA GLU A 75 -21.15 -12.26 5.04
C GLU A 75 -19.70 -11.78 5.11
N LEU A 76 -19.09 -11.91 6.29
CA LEU A 76 -17.63 -11.99 6.42
C LEU A 76 -17.27 -13.38 6.93
N TYR A 77 -16.45 -14.09 6.15
CA TYR A 77 -15.93 -15.39 6.51
C TYR A 77 -14.42 -15.32 6.78
N LEU A 78 -14.05 -15.38 8.06
CA LEU A 78 -12.65 -15.47 8.48
C LEU A 78 -12.18 -16.92 8.43
N VAL A 79 -10.98 -17.15 7.90
CA VAL A 79 -10.38 -18.48 7.82
C VAL A 79 -8.98 -18.46 8.44
N LEU A 80 -8.74 -19.34 9.41
CA LEU A 80 -7.43 -19.53 10.00
C LEU A 80 -6.78 -20.71 9.29
N LEU A 81 -5.59 -20.49 8.73
CA LEU A 81 -4.94 -21.42 7.79
C LEU A 81 -3.57 -21.92 8.30
N PRO A 82 -3.54 -22.67 9.42
CA PRO A 82 -2.29 -23.09 10.01
C PRO A 82 -1.58 -24.17 9.20
N ASN A 83 -0.26 -24.20 9.25
CA ASN A 83 0.55 -25.29 8.67
C ASN A 83 1.05 -26.26 9.75
N GLY A 84 0.13 -27.02 10.34
CA GLY A 84 0.43 -27.84 11.52
C GLY A 84 0.47 -27.00 12.79
N GLU A 85 1.35 -27.36 13.73
CA GLU A 85 1.56 -26.59 14.96
C GLU A 85 2.38 -25.33 14.65
N GLN A 86 1.86 -24.17 15.05
CA GLN A 86 2.53 -22.88 14.92
C GLN A 86 2.44 -22.14 16.26
N GLU A 87 3.55 -21.54 16.68
CA GLU A 87 3.63 -20.80 17.95
C GLU A 87 2.61 -19.65 18.01
N ASP A 88 2.36 -19.00 16.88
CA ASP A 88 1.48 -17.85 16.77
C ASP A 88 0.03 -18.17 16.40
N PHE A 89 -0.35 -19.45 16.35
CA PHE A 89 -1.73 -19.83 16.07
C PHE A 89 -2.71 -19.31 17.15
N ALA A 90 -2.23 -19.12 18.39
CA ALA A 90 -3.01 -18.49 19.44
C ALA A 90 -3.39 -17.04 19.08
N ASP A 91 -2.44 -16.25 18.55
CA ASP A 91 -2.68 -14.86 18.14
C ASP A 91 -3.77 -14.77 17.06
N ALA A 92 -3.75 -15.71 16.09
CA ALA A 92 -4.75 -15.79 15.03
C ALA A 92 -6.17 -16.05 15.59
N ARG A 93 -6.28 -16.95 16.57
CA ARG A 93 -7.54 -17.25 17.25
C ARG A 93 -8.03 -16.04 18.05
N ASP A 94 -7.15 -15.36 18.76
CA ASP A 94 -7.49 -14.18 19.55
C ASP A 94 -7.97 -13.02 18.65
N CYS A 95 -7.33 -12.83 17.49
CA CYS A 95 -7.77 -11.87 16.48
C CYS A 95 -9.19 -12.17 16.00
N ALA A 96 -9.44 -13.41 15.56
CA ALA A 96 -10.75 -13.82 15.05
C ALA A 96 -11.84 -13.74 16.14
N ALA A 97 -11.51 -14.14 17.38
CA ALA A 97 -12.41 -14.04 18.52
C ALA A 97 -12.77 -12.57 18.81
N ARG A 98 -11.78 -11.68 18.82
CA ARG A 98 -11.99 -10.26 19.06
C ARG A 98 -12.85 -9.60 17.99
N ILE A 99 -12.61 -9.92 16.71
CA ILE A 99 -13.46 -9.40 15.62
C ILE A 99 -14.91 -9.88 15.79
N ARG A 100 -15.13 -11.14 16.15
CA ARG A 100 -16.48 -11.70 16.37
C ARG A 100 -17.16 -11.17 17.62
N GLU A 101 -16.41 -10.80 18.65
CA GLU A 101 -16.95 -10.14 19.84
C GLU A 101 -17.55 -8.78 19.49
N ILE A 102 -16.86 -8.01 18.63
CA ILE A 102 -17.32 -6.69 18.17
C ILE A 102 -18.41 -6.83 17.09
N TYR A 103 -18.29 -7.84 16.21
CA TYR A 103 -19.14 -8.07 15.05
C TYR A 103 -19.67 -9.51 15.01
N PRO A 104 -20.73 -9.83 15.79
CA PRO A 104 -21.20 -11.21 15.98
C PRO A 104 -21.68 -11.94 14.73
N GLN A 105 -22.03 -11.21 13.66
CA GLN A 105 -22.40 -11.78 12.36
C GLN A 105 -21.21 -12.41 11.60
N THR A 106 -19.98 -12.15 12.05
CA THR A 106 -18.77 -12.67 11.41
C THR A 106 -18.60 -14.16 11.70
N ARG A 107 -18.35 -14.95 10.66
CA ARG A 107 -18.03 -16.37 10.77
C ARG A 107 -16.53 -16.58 10.81
N ALA A 108 -16.08 -17.60 11.52
CA ALA A 108 -14.67 -17.99 11.55
C ALA A 108 -14.52 -19.51 11.62
N GLU A 109 -13.63 -20.07 10.80
CA GLU A 109 -13.28 -21.49 10.81
C GLU A 109 -11.76 -21.68 10.72
N THR A 110 -11.27 -22.84 11.17
CA THR A 110 -9.86 -23.23 11.05
C THR A 110 -9.72 -24.38 10.08
N ILE A 111 -8.87 -24.21 9.07
CA ILE A 111 -8.60 -25.22 8.05
C ILE A 111 -7.09 -25.36 7.91
N SER A 112 -6.53 -26.48 8.35
CA SER A 112 -5.09 -26.72 8.24
C SER A 112 -4.67 -26.90 6.78
N ILE A 113 -3.64 -26.18 6.35
CA ILE A 113 -3.01 -26.37 5.03
C ILE A 113 -2.02 -27.53 5.02
N ARG A 114 -1.76 -28.17 6.17
CA ARG A 114 -0.66 -29.13 6.34
C ARG A 114 -0.69 -30.28 5.33
N GLY A 115 -1.85 -30.89 5.12
CA GLY A 115 -2.00 -31.99 4.16
C GLY A 115 -1.69 -31.55 2.72
N GLY A 116 -2.21 -30.38 2.31
CA GLY A 116 -1.93 -29.82 0.99
C GLY A 116 -0.47 -29.41 0.83
N TYR A 117 0.16 -28.90 1.90
CA TYR A 117 1.57 -28.54 1.93
C TYR A 117 2.48 -29.75 1.79
N ASP A 118 2.26 -30.80 2.59
CA ASP A 118 3.07 -32.01 2.55
C ASP A 118 2.90 -32.75 1.20
N GLY A 119 1.68 -32.81 0.68
CA GLY A 119 1.40 -33.39 -0.65
C GLY A 119 2.10 -32.63 -1.78
N ALA A 120 1.88 -31.32 -1.88
CA ALA A 120 2.51 -30.50 -2.92
C ALA A 120 4.04 -30.54 -2.84
N ARG A 121 4.61 -30.52 -1.62
CA ARG A 121 6.05 -30.67 -1.43
C ARG A 121 6.52 -32.03 -1.92
N SER A 122 5.84 -33.12 -1.55
CA SER A 122 6.17 -34.48 -1.97
C SER A 122 6.19 -34.62 -3.50
N ASP A 123 5.17 -34.07 -4.18
CA ASP A 123 5.06 -34.13 -5.64
C ASP A 123 6.20 -33.36 -6.35
N LEU A 124 6.73 -32.32 -5.72
CA LEU A 124 7.79 -31.49 -6.26
C LEU A 124 9.21 -32.01 -5.92
N LEU A 125 9.35 -32.93 -4.96
CA LEU A 125 10.66 -33.46 -4.58
C LEU A 125 11.35 -34.13 -5.78
N GLY A 126 12.59 -33.73 -6.05
CA GLY A 126 13.37 -34.22 -7.19
C GLY A 126 13.09 -33.50 -8.52
N ALA A 127 12.11 -32.60 -8.58
CA ALA A 127 11.91 -31.76 -9.75
C ALA A 127 13.06 -30.75 -9.89
N ARG A 128 13.60 -30.60 -11.11
CA ARG A 128 14.76 -29.72 -11.41
C ARG A 128 14.61 -28.28 -10.89
N GLY A 129 13.39 -27.76 -10.84
CA GLY A 129 13.10 -26.37 -10.45
C GLY A 129 12.76 -26.17 -8.97
N PHE A 130 12.65 -27.23 -8.18
CA PHE A 130 12.28 -27.13 -6.76
C PHE A 130 13.48 -27.46 -5.87
N THR A 131 13.99 -26.45 -5.17
CA THR A 131 15.18 -26.56 -4.32
C THR A 131 14.89 -27.12 -2.93
N ASP A 132 13.62 -27.10 -2.49
CA ASP A 132 13.18 -27.44 -1.14
C ASP A 132 13.93 -26.69 -0.01
N ASP A 133 14.54 -25.54 -0.33
CA ASP A 133 15.18 -24.68 0.66
C ASP A 133 14.13 -23.92 1.52
N VAL A 134 14.61 -23.12 2.48
CA VAL A 134 13.74 -22.36 3.37
C VAL A 134 12.84 -21.37 2.61
N VAL A 135 13.35 -20.76 1.54
CA VAL A 135 12.62 -19.77 0.74
C VAL A 135 11.56 -20.46 -0.13
N ALA A 136 11.89 -21.57 -0.78
CA ALA A 136 10.96 -22.35 -1.59
C ALA A 136 9.81 -22.88 -0.73
N ARG A 137 10.13 -23.46 0.43
CA ARG A 137 9.15 -23.94 1.42
C ARG A 137 8.31 -22.80 2.00
N GLY A 138 8.94 -21.68 2.35
CA GLY A 138 8.27 -20.48 2.84
C GLY A 138 7.23 -19.96 1.84
N ASN A 139 7.61 -19.79 0.57
CA ASN A 139 6.70 -19.27 -0.47
C ASN A 139 5.61 -20.27 -0.90
N LEU A 140 5.76 -21.57 -0.65
CA LEU A 140 4.70 -22.55 -0.95
C LEU A 140 3.47 -22.34 -0.05
N GLN A 141 3.69 -21.99 1.22
CA GLN A 141 2.61 -21.81 2.20
C GLN A 141 1.60 -20.71 1.81
N PRO A 142 1.97 -19.45 1.55
CA PRO A 142 1.02 -18.40 1.19
C PRO A 142 0.31 -18.68 -0.15
N ARG A 143 0.92 -19.41 -1.08
CA ARG A 143 0.25 -19.86 -2.31
C ARG A 143 -0.85 -20.89 -2.05
N LEU A 144 -0.61 -21.83 -1.13
CA LEU A 144 -1.65 -22.75 -0.67
C LEU A 144 -2.74 -22.03 0.12
N ARG A 145 -2.39 -21.06 0.97
CA ARG A 145 -3.39 -20.24 1.69
C ARG A 145 -4.26 -19.43 0.73
N MET A 146 -3.68 -18.87 -0.33
CA MET A 146 -4.43 -18.22 -1.40
C MET A 146 -5.40 -19.19 -2.07
N MET A 147 -4.90 -20.36 -2.49
CA MET A 147 -5.73 -21.40 -3.12
C MET A 147 -6.91 -21.81 -2.22
N TYR A 148 -6.68 -22.00 -0.91
CA TYR A 148 -7.73 -22.37 0.03
C TYR A 148 -8.77 -21.26 0.20
N GLN A 149 -8.34 -19.99 0.30
CA GLN A 149 -9.27 -18.86 0.35
C GLN A 149 -10.15 -18.79 -0.90
N TYR A 150 -9.57 -18.92 -2.09
CA TYR A 150 -10.35 -18.92 -3.34
C TYR A 150 -11.25 -20.16 -3.47
N ALA A 151 -10.84 -21.33 -2.97
CA ALA A 151 -11.69 -22.51 -2.94
C ALA A 151 -12.92 -22.32 -2.02
N LEU A 152 -12.78 -21.51 -0.96
CA LEU A 152 -13.85 -21.15 -0.03
C LEU A 152 -14.67 -19.93 -0.49
N ALA A 153 -14.19 -19.17 -1.47
CA ALA A 153 -14.77 -17.92 -1.95
C ALA A 153 -16.03 -18.11 -2.82
N ASN A 154 -16.90 -19.07 -2.49
CA ASN A 154 -18.14 -19.30 -3.23
C ASN A 154 -19.07 -18.09 -3.12
N LYS A 155 -19.10 -17.24 -4.16
CA LYS A 155 -19.76 -15.91 -4.19
C LYS A 155 -19.19 -14.89 -3.20
N LEU A 156 -18.02 -15.13 -2.64
CA LEU A 156 -17.30 -14.17 -1.79
C LEU A 156 -16.11 -13.60 -2.55
N LEU A 157 -15.61 -12.43 -2.14
CA LEU A 157 -14.34 -11.87 -2.64
C LEU A 157 -13.22 -12.15 -1.64
N VAL A 158 -12.04 -12.51 -2.14
CA VAL A 158 -10.84 -12.73 -1.32
C VAL A 158 -10.20 -11.40 -0.96
N VAL A 159 -10.11 -11.12 0.34
CA VAL A 159 -9.51 -9.90 0.88
C VAL A 159 -8.00 -10.11 1.06
N GLY A 160 -7.21 -9.15 0.59
CA GLY A 160 -5.79 -9.06 0.86
C GLY A 160 -5.43 -8.05 1.94
N THR A 161 -4.25 -8.22 2.49
CA THR A 161 -3.70 -7.37 3.56
C THR A 161 -2.58 -6.45 3.10
N ASP A 162 -2.26 -6.45 1.79
CA ASP A 162 -1.21 -5.58 1.24
C ASP A 162 -1.53 -4.12 1.51
N HIS A 163 -0.49 -3.38 1.86
CA HIS A 163 -0.55 -1.99 2.26
C HIS A 163 0.67 -1.24 1.72
N ALA A 164 0.65 0.10 1.76
CA ALA A 164 1.64 0.93 1.08
C ALA A 164 3.10 0.58 1.46
N ALA A 165 3.36 0.27 2.73
CA ALA A 165 4.69 -0.12 3.18
C ALA A 165 5.17 -1.47 2.59
N GLU A 166 4.35 -2.52 2.55
CA GLU A 166 4.69 -3.80 1.91
C GLU A 166 4.81 -3.64 0.39
N ALA A 167 3.88 -2.90 -0.23
CA ALA A 167 3.90 -2.59 -1.65
C ALA A 167 5.18 -1.85 -2.06
N ALA A 168 5.68 -0.92 -1.24
CA ALA A 168 6.89 -0.15 -1.53
C ALA A 168 8.15 -1.01 -1.68
N VAL A 169 8.23 -2.13 -0.96
CA VAL A 169 9.39 -3.04 -1.01
C VAL A 169 9.06 -4.38 -1.69
N GLY A 170 7.79 -4.61 -2.04
CA GLY A 170 7.31 -5.86 -2.63
C GLY A 170 7.40 -7.05 -1.69
N PHE A 171 7.14 -6.83 -0.40
CA PHE A 171 7.28 -7.81 0.67
C PHE A 171 6.01 -8.66 0.83
N TYR A 172 5.73 -9.45 -0.20
CA TYR A 172 4.65 -10.44 -0.23
C TYR A 172 4.99 -11.53 -1.24
N THR A 173 4.34 -12.69 -1.12
CA THR A 173 4.50 -13.75 -2.11
C THR A 173 3.60 -13.47 -3.31
N LYS A 174 4.21 -13.35 -4.51
CA LYS A 174 3.45 -13.19 -5.75
C LYS A 174 2.56 -14.41 -5.99
N TYR A 175 1.27 -14.17 -6.21
CA TYR A 175 0.22 -15.19 -6.30
C TYR A 175 0.11 -16.07 -5.05
N GLY A 176 0.53 -15.55 -3.90
CA GLY A 176 0.20 -16.05 -2.58
C GLY A 176 -0.72 -15.05 -1.88
N ASP A 177 -0.24 -14.49 -0.78
CA ASP A 177 -0.89 -13.39 -0.05
C ASP A 177 -1.13 -12.15 -0.93
N GLY A 178 -0.31 -11.91 -1.96
CA GLY A 178 -0.56 -10.84 -2.94
C GLY A 178 -1.55 -11.19 -4.06
N GLY A 179 -2.14 -12.38 -4.07
CA GLY A 179 -3.16 -12.79 -5.03
C GLY A 179 -4.55 -12.68 -4.42
N THR A 180 -5.20 -11.51 -4.55
CA THR A 180 -6.46 -11.15 -3.88
C THR A 180 -7.38 -10.35 -4.81
N ASP A 181 -8.65 -10.21 -4.44
CA ASP A 181 -9.65 -9.46 -5.23
C ASP A 181 -9.79 -8.00 -4.79
N ILE A 182 -9.47 -7.71 -3.52
CA ILE A 182 -9.58 -6.38 -2.91
C ILE A 182 -8.54 -6.21 -1.79
N ASN A 183 -7.86 -5.06 -1.73
CA ASN A 183 -6.90 -4.70 -0.67
C ASN A 183 -7.38 -3.45 0.10
N PRO A 184 -8.07 -3.60 1.24
CA PRO A 184 -8.59 -2.47 2.02
C PRO A 184 -7.51 -1.56 2.62
N LEU A 185 -6.28 -2.08 2.79
CA LEU A 185 -5.19 -1.38 3.47
C LEU A 185 -4.20 -0.70 2.52
N GLN A 186 -4.43 -0.75 1.20
CA GLN A 186 -3.46 -0.37 0.16
C GLN A 186 -2.82 1.00 0.36
N GLU A 187 -3.59 1.98 0.85
CA GLU A 187 -3.14 3.37 1.04
C GLU A 187 -2.42 3.63 2.37
N LEU A 188 -2.45 2.67 3.31
CA LEU A 188 -1.97 2.86 4.68
C LEU A 188 -0.48 2.52 4.79
N VAL A 189 0.24 3.29 5.61
CA VAL A 189 1.57 2.90 6.10
C VAL A 189 1.46 2.12 7.41
N LYS A 190 2.53 1.43 7.81
CA LYS A 190 2.51 0.53 8.97
C LYS A 190 2.08 1.23 10.28
N ASP A 191 2.56 2.45 10.53
CA ASP A 191 2.20 3.20 11.74
C ASP A 191 0.69 3.48 11.83
N ASP A 192 0.06 3.76 10.68
CA ASP A 192 -1.38 4.04 10.63
C ASP A 192 -2.17 2.75 10.89
N ILE A 193 -1.68 1.61 10.40
CA ILE A 193 -2.26 0.27 10.67
C ILE A 193 -2.26 -0.02 12.17
N TYR A 194 -1.12 0.14 12.85
CA TYR A 194 -1.04 -0.05 14.31
C TYR A 194 -2.02 0.87 15.05
N SER A 195 -2.05 2.16 14.69
CA SER A 195 -2.92 3.15 15.32
C SER A 195 -4.41 2.81 15.15
N MET A 196 -4.80 2.35 13.95
CA MET A 196 -6.17 1.92 13.67
C MET A 196 -6.49 0.60 14.38
N ALA A 197 -5.58 -0.38 14.36
CA ALA A 197 -5.78 -1.67 15.01
C ALA A 197 -6.00 -1.52 16.52
N GLU A 198 -5.23 -0.66 17.19
CA GLU A 198 -5.42 -0.33 18.61
C GLU A 198 -6.82 0.23 18.87
N ARG A 199 -7.32 1.14 18.01
CA ARG A 199 -8.67 1.70 18.12
C ARG A 199 -9.76 0.65 17.96
N PHE A 200 -9.56 -0.34 17.09
CA PHE A 200 -10.45 -1.50 16.96
C PHE A 200 -10.30 -2.52 18.10
N GLY A 201 -9.44 -2.25 19.07
CA GLY A 201 -9.22 -3.11 20.23
C GLY A 201 -8.48 -4.39 19.88
N ALA A 202 -7.45 -4.29 19.03
CA ALA A 202 -6.54 -5.40 18.75
C ALA A 202 -6.00 -6.03 20.06
N PRO A 203 -5.88 -7.36 20.13
CA PRO A 203 -5.24 -8.01 21.26
C PRO A 203 -3.83 -7.44 21.49
N LYS A 204 -3.45 -7.24 22.76
CA LYS A 204 -2.16 -6.63 23.11
C LYS A 204 -0.97 -7.36 22.51
N ALA A 205 -1.01 -8.69 22.46
CA ALA A 205 0.02 -9.53 21.85
C ALA A 205 0.30 -9.12 20.39
N VAL A 206 -0.76 -8.87 19.61
CA VAL A 206 -0.70 -8.47 18.19
C VAL A 206 -0.06 -7.08 18.03
N LEU A 207 -0.35 -6.15 18.93
CA LEU A 207 0.20 -4.79 18.89
C LEU A 207 1.68 -4.74 19.28
N THR A 208 2.14 -5.62 20.17
CA THR A 208 3.52 -5.64 20.66
C THR A 208 4.45 -6.58 19.90
N LYS A 209 3.88 -7.53 19.15
CA LYS A 209 4.64 -8.50 18.36
C LYS A 209 5.35 -7.79 17.21
N LYS A 210 6.61 -8.17 16.99
CA LYS A 210 7.35 -7.74 15.81
C LYS A 210 6.70 -8.34 14.55
N PRO A 211 6.47 -7.56 13.49
CA PRO A 211 6.00 -8.08 12.22
C PRO A 211 6.93 -9.19 11.71
N ALA A 212 6.33 -10.32 11.33
CA ALA A 212 7.03 -11.46 10.77
C ALA A 212 6.11 -12.18 9.78
N ALA A 213 6.64 -12.56 8.62
CA ALA A 213 5.90 -13.36 7.64
C ALA A 213 5.49 -14.76 8.14
N GLY A 214 6.10 -15.25 9.24
CA GLY A 214 5.80 -16.56 9.83
C GLY A 214 6.20 -17.75 8.94
N LEU A 215 7.10 -17.52 7.97
CA LEU A 215 7.51 -18.50 6.97
C LEU A 215 8.80 -19.26 7.34
N GLY A 216 9.42 -18.93 8.48
CA GLY A 216 10.68 -19.52 8.93
C GLY A 216 11.92 -19.06 8.16
N ILE A 217 11.81 -17.99 7.36
CA ILE A 217 12.91 -17.41 6.58
C ILE A 217 13.81 -16.54 7.48
N SER A 218 13.20 -15.71 8.33
CA SER A 218 13.86 -14.80 9.26
C SER A 218 13.12 -14.78 10.61
N ALA A 219 13.70 -14.08 11.59
CA ALA A 219 13.05 -13.83 12.88
C ALA A 219 11.92 -12.77 12.80
N ASP A 220 12.11 -11.74 11.98
CA ASP A 220 11.15 -10.66 11.74
C ASP A 220 11.34 -10.05 10.33
N ASP A 221 10.36 -9.28 9.88
CA ASP A 221 10.36 -8.66 8.54
C ASP A 221 11.52 -7.69 8.34
N GLU A 222 11.87 -6.91 9.37
CA GLU A 222 12.95 -5.92 9.28
C GLU A 222 14.30 -6.59 9.09
N ALA A 223 14.50 -7.76 9.70
CA ALA A 223 15.68 -8.60 9.50
C ALA A 223 15.74 -9.19 8.09
N GLU A 224 14.60 -9.61 7.51
CA GLU A 224 14.55 -10.13 6.14
C GLU A 224 14.79 -9.03 5.10
N LEU A 225 14.15 -7.87 5.30
CA LEU A 225 14.26 -6.72 4.41
C LEU A 225 15.59 -5.96 4.57
N ASN A 226 16.28 -6.16 5.70
CA ASN A 226 17.40 -5.33 6.13
C ASN A 226 17.04 -3.82 6.10
N MET A 227 15.81 -3.51 6.52
CA MET A 227 15.22 -2.17 6.53
C MET A 227 14.22 -2.04 7.67
N LYS A 228 14.14 -0.85 8.27
CA LYS A 228 13.15 -0.57 9.32
C LYS A 228 11.84 -0.09 8.72
N TYR A 229 10.72 -0.52 9.28
CA TYR A 229 9.41 0.00 8.92
C TYR A 229 9.32 1.51 9.18
N SER A 230 10.00 2.02 10.22
CA SER A 230 10.06 3.46 10.49
C SER A 230 10.62 4.26 9.31
N ASP A 231 11.64 3.73 8.62
CA ASP A 231 12.26 4.38 7.47
C ASP A 231 11.35 4.29 6.23
N ILE A 232 10.69 3.15 6.02
CA ILE A 232 9.71 2.97 4.94
C ILE A 232 8.53 3.93 5.13
N CYS A 233 7.94 3.97 6.32
CA CYS A 233 6.85 4.88 6.68
C CYS A 233 7.27 6.35 6.50
N ALA A 234 8.45 6.74 6.99
CA ALA A 234 8.97 8.08 6.83
C ALA A 234 9.17 8.46 5.35
N TYR A 235 9.73 7.55 4.55
CA TYR A 235 9.90 7.75 3.11
C TYR A 235 8.57 7.97 2.40
N LEU A 236 7.57 7.12 2.68
CA LEU A 236 6.24 7.20 2.06
C LEU A 236 5.46 8.44 2.49
N LYS A 237 5.70 8.96 3.70
CA LYS A 237 5.18 10.25 4.18
C LYS A 237 5.90 11.47 3.58
N GLY A 238 6.87 11.27 2.69
CA GLY A 238 7.63 12.33 2.04
C GLY A 238 8.78 12.91 2.89
N ASN A 239 9.09 12.31 4.03
CA ASN A 239 10.20 12.74 4.88
C ASN A 239 11.55 12.33 4.26
N LYS A 240 12.61 13.04 4.67
CA LYS A 240 13.98 12.62 4.38
C LYS A 240 14.37 11.50 5.33
N ILE A 241 15.01 10.46 4.77
CA ILE A 241 15.61 9.36 5.52
C ILE A 241 17.10 9.26 5.17
N ASP A 242 17.83 8.42 5.88
CA ASP A 242 19.25 8.16 5.62
C ASP A 242 19.49 7.73 4.16
N ALA A 243 20.66 8.10 3.61
CA ALA A 243 21.00 7.86 2.22
C ALA A 243 21.07 6.36 1.87
N GLU A 244 21.61 5.53 2.77
CA GLU A 244 21.71 4.09 2.59
C GLU A 244 20.32 3.44 2.62
N ALA A 245 19.50 3.77 3.64
CA ALA A 245 18.13 3.29 3.74
C ALA A 245 17.29 3.68 2.53
N ARG A 246 17.43 4.92 2.06
CA ARG A 246 16.78 5.40 0.83
C ARG A 246 17.18 4.59 -0.39
N GLN A 247 18.48 4.34 -0.57
CA GLN A 247 18.98 3.58 -1.69
C GLN A 247 18.45 2.14 -1.68
N LYS A 248 18.48 1.48 -0.52
CA LYS A 248 17.95 0.13 -0.34
C LYS A 248 16.46 0.05 -0.69
N LEU A 249 15.63 0.96 -0.16
CA LEU A 249 14.20 1.01 -0.45
C LEU A 249 13.93 1.21 -1.94
N GLU A 250 14.61 2.16 -2.57
CA GLU A 250 14.44 2.44 -4.00
C GLU A 250 14.88 1.26 -4.89
N GLN A 251 15.91 0.51 -4.47
CA GLN A 251 16.33 -0.72 -5.15
C GLN A 251 15.30 -1.84 -4.98
N ALA A 252 14.78 -2.04 -3.76
CA ALA A 252 13.72 -3.01 -3.48
C ALA A 252 12.46 -2.69 -4.28
N TYR A 253 12.06 -1.42 -4.34
CA TYR A 253 10.96 -0.95 -5.18
C TYR A 253 11.20 -1.31 -6.65
N ALA A 254 12.34 -0.92 -7.23
CA ALA A 254 12.62 -1.22 -8.63
C ALA A 254 12.65 -2.74 -8.91
N GLY A 255 13.28 -3.52 -8.03
CA GLY A 255 13.42 -4.98 -8.18
C GLY A 255 12.10 -5.74 -8.06
N SER A 256 11.11 -5.18 -7.36
CA SER A 256 9.81 -5.81 -7.14
C SER A 256 8.69 -5.32 -8.05
N MET A 257 9.00 -4.49 -9.06
CA MET A 257 7.99 -3.93 -9.99
C MET A 257 7.10 -4.98 -10.64
N HIS A 258 7.66 -6.15 -10.94
CA HIS A 258 6.93 -7.28 -11.52
C HIS A 258 5.85 -7.87 -10.59
N LYS A 259 5.87 -7.55 -9.29
CA LYS A 259 4.85 -7.99 -8.33
C LYS A 259 3.61 -7.06 -8.30
N ARG A 260 3.81 -5.76 -8.58
CA ARG A 260 2.77 -4.71 -8.55
C ARG A 260 2.06 -4.47 -9.88
N ARG A 261 2.32 -5.30 -10.90
CA ARG A 261 1.71 -5.18 -12.22
C ARG A 261 1.05 -6.51 -12.61
N PRO A 262 0.02 -6.46 -13.47
CA PRO A 262 -0.46 -7.65 -14.17
C PRO A 262 0.68 -8.39 -14.89
N PRO A 263 0.46 -9.66 -15.31
CA PRO A 263 1.41 -10.37 -16.14
C PRO A 263 1.84 -9.54 -17.35
N ALA A 264 3.14 -9.31 -17.51
CA ALA A 264 3.65 -8.48 -18.59
C ALA A 264 3.29 -9.08 -19.96
N SER A 265 2.70 -8.27 -20.83
CA SER A 265 2.32 -8.61 -22.19
C SER A 265 2.86 -7.59 -23.19
N LEU A 266 2.84 -7.93 -24.49
CA LEU A 266 3.17 -6.99 -25.57
C LEU A 266 2.25 -5.76 -25.60
N ARG A 267 1.08 -5.84 -24.96
CA ARG A 267 0.13 -4.73 -24.85
C ARG A 267 0.45 -3.83 -23.66
N ASP A 268 1.21 -4.34 -22.69
CA ASP A 268 1.62 -3.55 -21.54
C ASP A 268 2.78 -2.64 -21.90
N GLU A 269 2.82 -1.47 -21.27
CA GLU A 269 3.87 -0.45 -21.37
C GLU A 269 5.28 -0.94 -20.96
N TYR A 270 5.57 -2.24 -20.92
CA TYR A 270 6.93 -2.73 -20.71
C TYR A 270 7.85 -2.33 -21.87
N ALA A 271 7.30 -2.17 -23.08
CA ALA A 271 8.01 -1.68 -24.27
C ALA A 271 7.78 -0.19 -24.57
N ALA A 272 6.66 0.38 -24.12
CA ALA A 272 6.45 1.81 -24.22
C ALA A 272 7.23 2.48 -23.09
N GLN A 273 8.42 3.02 -23.40
CA GLN A 273 9.00 4.06 -22.56
C GLN A 273 7.86 5.02 -22.23
N GLN A 274 7.44 5.07 -20.96
CA GLN A 274 6.48 6.08 -20.52
C GLN A 274 7.08 7.40 -21.00
N ARG A 275 6.38 8.07 -21.91
CA ARG A 275 6.76 9.40 -22.34
C ARG A 275 6.56 10.29 -21.13
N GLU A 276 7.58 10.37 -20.29
CA GLU A 276 7.57 11.21 -19.11
C GLU A 276 7.31 12.62 -19.61
N THR A 277 6.16 13.17 -19.24
CA THR A 277 5.82 14.53 -19.61
C THR A 277 6.25 15.44 -18.47
N VAL A 278 7.28 16.24 -18.70
CA VAL A 278 7.75 17.26 -17.74
C VAL A 278 6.92 18.51 -17.97
N ILE A 279 6.05 18.85 -17.03
CA ILE A 279 5.31 20.11 -17.05
C ILE A 279 6.13 21.16 -16.30
N VAL A 280 6.60 22.17 -17.01
CA VAL A 280 7.26 23.35 -16.44
C VAL A 280 6.23 24.47 -16.39
N VAL A 281 5.80 24.82 -15.18
CA VAL A 281 4.93 25.97 -14.94
C VAL A 281 5.80 27.15 -14.53
N ASP A 282 5.78 28.21 -15.33
CA ASP A 282 6.43 29.46 -14.97
C ASP A 282 5.60 30.18 -13.91
N LEU A 283 6.13 30.23 -12.70
CA LEU A 283 5.59 31.01 -11.58
C LEU A 283 6.53 32.19 -11.23
N ILE A 284 7.56 32.44 -12.04
CA ILE A 284 8.49 33.53 -11.81
C ILE A 284 7.70 34.83 -12.01
N HIS A 285 7.62 35.65 -10.96
CA HIS A 285 6.82 36.89 -10.85
C HIS A 285 5.37 36.74 -10.38
N ALA A 286 4.88 35.53 -10.17
CA ALA A 286 3.59 35.34 -9.53
C ALA A 286 3.72 35.60 -8.01
N PHE A 287 2.96 36.57 -7.49
CA PHE A 287 2.64 36.79 -6.07
C PHE A 287 3.70 37.41 -5.13
N LEU A 288 4.82 38.00 -5.58
CA LEU A 288 5.73 38.73 -4.68
C LEU A 288 6.25 40.05 -5.23
N GLN A 289 6.29 41.07 -4.35
CA GLN A 289 6.80 42.41 -4.66
C GLN A 289 8.31 42.35 -5.00
N GLY A 290 8.70 42.94 -6.14
CA GLY A 290 10.11 43.12 -6.51
C GLY A 290 10.76 41.96 -7.30
N GLY A 291 9.97 41.02 -7.84
CA GLY A 291 10.50 39.95 -8.71
C GLY A 291 11.34 38.88 -7.99
N ALA A 292 11.27 38.83 -6.65
CA ALA A 292 11.87 37.77 -5.87
C ALA A 292 11.12 36.44 -6.12
N LEU A 293 11.89 35.38 -6.43
CA LEU A 293 11.35 34.05 -6.59
C LEU A 293 10.71 33.56 -5.28
N ALA A 294 9.53 32.95 -5.37
CA ALA A 294 8.67 32.59 -4.23
C ALA A 294 9.25 31.59 -3.22
N CYS A 295 10.45 31.05 -3.43
CA CYS A 295 11.11 30.17 -2.47
C CYS A 295 12.62 30.42 -2.38
N GLN A 296 13.17 30.22 -1.18
CA GLN A 296 14.62 30.14 -0.99
C GLN A 296 15.18 29.06 -1.93
N LYS A 297 16.25 29.38 -2.67
CA LYS A 297 16.92 28.50 -3.66
C LYS A 297 16.19 28.28 -4.99
N ALA A 298 15.22 29.10 -5.37
CA ALA A 298 14.54 28.97 -6.65
C ALA A 298 15.49 28.99 -7.87
N GLY A 299 16.60 29.74 -7.82
CA GLY A 299 17.62 29.68 -8.88
C GLY A 299 18.29 28.31 -9.02
N GLU A 300 18.51 27.58 -7.91
CA GLU A 300 18.96 26.18 -7.96
C GLU A 300 17.85 25.26 -8.49
N ALA A 301 16.59 25.51 -8.13
CA ALA A 301 15.46 24.75 -8.64
C ALA A 301 15.36 24.86 -10.17
N VAL A 302 15.47 26.07 -10.73
CA VAL A 302 15.50 26.30 -12.18
C VAL A 302 16.67 25.55 -12.83
N ARG A 303 17.90 25.71 -12.32
CA ARG A 303 19.08 25.02 -12.86
C ARG A 303 18.94 23.49 -12.81
N ASN A 304 18.40 22.96 -11.72
CA ASN A 304 18.18 21.53 -11.55
C ASN A 304 17.10 21.00 -12.51
N THR A 305 16.03 21.76 -12.75
CA THR A 305 14.98 21.42 -13.72
C THR A 305 15.51 21.42 -15.15
N VAL A 306 16.30 22.44 -15.53
CA VAL A 306 16.94 22.50 -16.85
C VAL A 306 17.90 21.33 -17.05
N ARG A 307 18.76 21.06 -16.06
CA ARG A 307 19.66 19.90 -16.10
C ARG A 307 18.88 18.60 -16.27
N TYR A 308 17.80 18.43 -15.49
CA TYR A 308 16.94 17.26 -15.56
C TYR A 308 16.33 17.06 -16.96
N ILE A 309 15.77 18.12 -17.57
CA ILE A 309 15.22 18.07 -18.92
C ILE A 309 16.29 17.66 -19.94
N ASN A 310 17.48 18.25 -19.86
CA ASN A 310 18.58 17.96 -20.79
C ASN A 310 19.10 16.52 -20.65
N GLU A 311 19.09 15.95 -19.44
CA GLU A 311 19.46 14.56 -19.17
C GLU A 311 18.40 13.55 -19.65
N HIS A 312 17.18 14.00 -19.99
CA HIS A 312 16.05 13.15 -20.39
C HIS A 312 15.48 13.60 -21.75
N PRO A 313 16.22 13.47 -22.87
CA PRO A 313 15.83 14.00 -24.18
C PRO A 313 14.56 13.36 -24.78
N ASN A 314 14.14 12.21 -24.27
CA ASN A 314 12.93 11.52 -24.68
C ASN A 314 11.68 11.94 -23.88
N ALA A 315 11.86 12.78 -22.85
CA ALA A 315 10.75 13.35 -22.10
C ALA A 315 10.02 14.40 -22.94
N HIS A 316 8.70 14.37 -22.93
CA HIS A 316 7.90 15.43 -23.54
C HIS A 316 7.86 16.61 -22.58
N VAL A 317 8.34 17.79 -23.00
CA VAL A 317 8.32 18.95 -22.10
C VAL A 317 7.17 19.88 -22.48
N LEU A 318 6.22 20.05 -21.56
CA LEU A 318 5.14 21.01 -21.70
C LEU A 318 5.46 22.24 -20.86
N TYR A 319 5.58 23.39 -21.52
CA TYR A 319 5.75 24.67 -20.85
C TYR A 319 4.39 25.36 -20.71
N ALA A 320 3.97 25.58 -19.47
CA ALA A 320 2.84 26.44 -19.16
C ALA A 320 3.41 27.76 -18.65
N ARG A 321 3.14 28.84 -19.38
CA ARG A 321 3.52 30.19 -19.00
C ARG A 321 2.24 30.99 -18.85
N ASP A 322 2.10 31.71 -17.74
CA ASP A 322 1.03 32.69 -17.63
C ASP A 322 1.32 33.87 -18.58
N ARG A 323 0.34 34.22 -19.41
CA ARG A 323 0.50 35.26 -20.44
C ARG A 323 -0.80 36.03 -20.59
N HIS A 324 -0.78 37.26 -20.11
CA HIS A 324 -1.83 38.26 -20.35
C HIS A 324 -1.21 39.52 -20.98
N PRO A 325 -2.01 40.35 -21.66
CA PRO A 325 -1.58 41.66 -22.14
C PRO A 325 -1.17 42.58 -20.98
N GLU A 326 -0.29 43.56 -21.23
CA GLU A 326 0.15 44.57 -20.24
C GLU A 326 -1.01 45.31 -19.53
N SER A 327 -2.20 45.30 -20.14
CA SER A 327 -3.41 45.98 -19.64
C SER A 327 -4.42 45.06 -18.94
N HIS A 328 -4.09 43.79 -18.66
CA HIS A 328 -5.02 42.85 -18.02
C HIS A 328 -4.99 42.98 -16.49
N CYS A 329 -6.16 43.07 -15.84
CA CYS A 329 -6.31 43.06 -14.39
C CYS A 329 -7.59 42.34 -13.96
N SER A 330 -7.45 41.21 -13.28
CA SER A 330 -8.57 40.34 -12.86
C SER A 330 -9.31 40.83 -11.61
N PHE A 331 -8.85 41.92 -10.98
CA PHE A 331 -9.30 42.38 -9.67
C PHE A 331 -9.99 43.75 -9.67
N VAL A 332 -10.26 44.33 -10.85
CA VAL A 332 -10.87 45.67 -10.99
C VAL A 332 -12.20 45.79 -10.22
N ALA A 333 -12.99 44.72 -10.14
CA ALA A 333 -14.27 44.71 -9.43
C ALA A 333 -14.17 44.71 -7.88
N SER A 334 -12.98 44.49 -7.31
CA SER A 334 -12.78 44.28 -5.86
C SER A 334 -11.82 45.29 -5.21
N GLY A 335 -11.49 46.39 -5.89
CA GLY A 335 -10.90 47.60 -5.25
C GLY A 335 -9.43 47.55 -4.85
N GLY A 336 -8.62 46.58 -5.30
CA GLY A 336 -7.19 46.53 -5.01
C GLY A 336 -6.32 47.11 -6.13
N ALA A 337 -5.35 47.97 -5.81
CA ALA A 337 -4.28 48.34 -6.75
C ALA A 337 -3.15 47.28 -6.70
N TRP A 338 -2.98 46.51 -7.77
CA TRP A 338 -1.86 45.57 -7.95
C TRP A 338 -0.99 45.98 -9.16
N PRO A 339 0.34 45.77 -9.10
CA PRO A 339 1.27 46.20 -10.15
C PRO A 339 1.26 45.31 -11.40
N ALA A 340 1.65 45.90 -12.54
CA ALA A 340 1.55 45.41 -13.92
C ALA A 340 2.35 44.13 -14.30
N HIS A 341 2.83 43.35 -13.32
CA HIS A 341 3.54 42.08 -13.56
C HIS A 341 2.84 40.89 -12.90
N ALA A 342 1.65 41.09 -12.30
CA ALA A 342 0.79 39.99 -11.86
C ALA A 342 0.00 39.46 -13.07
N VAL A 343 0.77 38.93 -14.03
CA VAL A 343 0.37 38.27 -15.26
C VAL A 343 1.51 37.37 -15.72
#